data_AF-A0A132GTX1-F1
#
_entry.id   AF-A0A132GTX1-F1
#
_cell.length_a   1.000
_cell.length_b   1.000
_cell.length_c   1.000
_cell.angle_alpha   90.00
_cell.angle_beta   90.00
_cell.angle_gamma   90.00
#
_symmetry.space_group_name_H-M   'P 1'
#
loop_
_entity.id
_entity.type
_entity.pdbx_description
1 polymer ?
#
loop_
_entity_poly.entity_id
_entity_poly.type
_entity_poly.pdbx_seq_one_letter_code
_entity_poly.pdbx_strand_id
1 'polypeptide(L)'
;MATEKNITPDIPEARQTVKPKGGRPAKAEEEKKKLVSVYFTDKEREKIIDDAGGRPLSLYIHHQTIYGKVVEPIPKELADALKDCSGMSNNLNQLTMKFNAAFKDSSDRRVQKLIQLTPQLEYQSQMIGQILIHIASLCSQR
;
A
#
# COMPACT_ATOMS: atom_id res chain seq x y z
N MET A 1 -13.74 -56.10 -52.35
CA MET A 1 -13.65 -56.30 -50.89
C MET A 1 -13.61 -54.93 -50.25
N ALA A 2 -14.66 -54.56 -49.53
CA ALA A 2 -14.83 -53.26 -48.89
C ALA A 2 -14.04 -53.24 -47.58
N THR A 3 -13.20 -52.23 -47.37
CA THR A 3 -12.51 -51.98 -46.10
C THR A 3 -13.34 -51.02 -45.25
N GLU A 4 -13.46 -51.42 -43.98
CA GLU A 4 -14.33 -50.82 -42.97
C GLU A 4 -13.90 -49.41 -42.55
N LYS A 5 -14.92 -48.60 -42.25
CA LYS A 5 -14.80 -47.24 -41.71
C LYS A 5 -14.25 -47.30 -40.29
N ASN A 6 -13.16 -46.60 -40.02
CA ASN A 6 -12.77 -46.27 -38.65
C ASN A 6 -13.06 -44.78 -38.42
N ILE A 7 -14.16 -44.53 -37.71
CA ILE A 7 -14.63 -43.21 -37.31
C ILE A 7 -13.85 -42.84 -36.05
N THR A 8 -12.94 -41.88 -36.15
CA THR A 8 -12.31 -41.29 -34.97
C THR A 8 -13.40 -40.57 -34.16
N PRO A 9 -13.60 -40.89 -32.87
CA PRO A 9 -14.63 -40.26 -32.07
C PRO A 9 -14.31 -38.79 -31.82
N ASP A 10 -15.36 -37.99 -31.96
CA ASP A 10 -15.46 -36.57 -31.65
C ASP A 10 -14.99 -36.32 -30.20
N ILE A 11 -13.88 -35.60 -30.02
CA ILE A 11 -13.41 -35.21 -28.68
C ILE A 11 -14.16 -33.92 -28.33
N PRO A 12 -15.03 -33.93 -27.30
CA PRO A 12 -15.90 -32.80 -27.00
C PRO A 12 -15.09 -31.56 -26.58
N GLU A 13 -15.48 -30.42 -27.13
CA GLU A 13 -15.10 -29.06 -26.73
C GLU A 13 -15.42 -28.82 -25.25
N ALA A 14 -14.49 -29.17 -24.35
CA ALA A 14 -14.59 -28.78 -22.95
C ALA A 14 -13.22 -28.73 -22.27
N ARG A 15 -12.25 -28.01 -22.84
CA ARG A 15 -11.21 -27.40 -22.01
C ARG A 15 -11.76 -26.11 -21.40
N GLN A 16 -12.74 -26.24 -20.50
CA GLN A 16 -12.92 -25.21 -19.48
C GLN A 16 -11.62 -25.20 -18.67
N THR A 17 -10.80 -24.19 -18.94
CA THR A 17 -9.57 -23.91 -18.22
C THR A 17 -9.96 -23.59 -16.78
N VAL A 18 -9.94 -24.62 -15.93
CA VAL A 18 -10.08 -24.47 -14.49
C VAL A 18 -8.95 -23.55 -14.04
N LYS A 19 -9.26 -22.27 -13.82
CA LYS A 19 -8.29 -21.30 -13.30
C LYS A 19 -7.78 -21.84 -11.95
N PRO A 20 -6.46 -21.90 -11.73
CA PRO A 20 -5.92 -22.41 -10.48
C PRO A 20 -6.50 -21.62 -9.30
N LYS A 21 -7.01 -22.34 -8.29
CA LYS A 21 -7.49 -21.78 -7.02
C LYS A 21 -6.29 -21.29 -6.20
N GLY A 22 -5.77 -20.11 -6.53
CA GLY A 22 -4.70 -19.48 -5.77
C GLY A 22 -3.76 -18.66 -6.65
N GLY A 23 -3.38 -17.48 -6.16
CA GLY A 23 -2.53 -16.50 -6.83
C GLY A 23 -3.16 -15.11 -6.87
N ARG A 24 -2.36 -14.09 -7.16
CA ARG A 24 -2.91 -12.76 -7.47
C ARG A 24 -3.79 -12.90 -8.71
N PRO A 25 -5.05 -12.43 -8.69
CA PRO A 25 -5.91 -12.46 -9.86
C PRO A 25 -5.19 -11.91 -11.09
N ALA A 26 -5.40 -12.55 -12.24
CA ALA A 26 -4.93 -12.01 -13.50
C ALA A 26 -5.54 -10.62 -13.71
N LYS A 27 -4.71 -9.65 -14.10
CA LYS A 27 -5.17 -8.29 -14.40
C LYS A 27 -6.17 -8.31 -15.54
N ALA A 28 -7.22 -7.49 -15.44
CA ALA A 28 -8.15 -7.26 -16.55
C ALA A 28 -7.39 -6.66 -17.76
N GLU A 29 -7.92 -6.83 -18.99
CA GLU A 29 -7.32 -6.24 -20.19
C GLU A 29 -7.14 -4.71 -20.06
N GLU A 30 -8.08 -4.04 -19.39
CA GLU A 30 -8.04 -2.60 -19.11
C GLU A 30 -6.92 -2.19 -18.16
N GLU A 31 -6.46 -3.10 -17.29
CA GLU A 31 -5.37 -2.87 -16.34
C GLU A 31 -3.98 -3.18 -16.92
N LYS A 32 -3.92 -3.71 -18.15
CA LYS A 32 -2.67 -3.99 -18.84
C LYS A 32 -2.09 -2.67 -19.38
N LYS A 33 -0.88 -2.36 -18.95
CA LYS A 33 -0.14 -1.19 -19.43
C LYS A 33 0.16 -1.34 -20.92
N LYS A 34 -0.19 -0.33 -21.71
CA LYS A 34 0.18 -0.23 -23.12
C LYS A 34 1.39 0.68 -23.28
N LEU A 35 2.31 0.31 -24.17
CA LEU A 35 3.48 1.12 -24.47
C LEU A 35 3.11 2.24 -25.45
N VAL A 36 3.56 3.46 -25.16
CA VAL A 36 3.55 4.59 -26.09
C VAL A 36 4.99 5.03 -26.28
N SER A 37 5.45 5.09 -27.53
CA SER A 37 6.80 5.56 -27.87
C SER A 37 6.73 7.05 -28.23
N VAL A 38 7.68 7.82 -27.69
CA VAL A 38 7.85 9.25 -27.95
C VAL A 38 9.34 9.50 -28.15
N TYR A 39 9.68 10.33 -29.14
CA TYR A 39 11.05 10.75 -29.41
C TYR A 39 11.31 12.13 -28.79
N PHE A 40 12.49 12.28 -28.20
CA PHE A 40 12.97 13.53 -27.62
C PHE A 40 14.28 13.91 -28.30
N THR A 41 14.50 15.20 -28.47
CA THR A 41 15.82 15.74 -28.79
C THR A 41 16.77 15.56 -27.61
N ASP A 42 18.08 15.64 -27.86
CA ASP A 42 19.08 15.50 -26.79
C ASP A 42 18.89 16.53 -25.67
N LYS A 43 18.56 17.78 -26.03
CA LYS A 43 18.27 18.85 -25.07
C LYS A 43 17.06 18.55 -24.19
N GLU A 44 15.99 18.02 -24.78
CA GLU A 44 14.79 17.62 -24.03
C GLU A 44 15.11 16.44 -23.11
N ARG A 45 15.92 15.49 -23.56
CA ARG A 45 16.33 14.34 -22.77
C ARG A 45 17.19 14.74 -21.57
N GLU A 46 18.15 15.65 -21.74
CA GLU A 46 18.95 16.19 -20.64
C GLU A 46 18.07 16.89 -19.61
N LYS A 47 17.12 17.74 -20.07
CA LYS A 47 16.17 18.40 -19.18
C LYS A 47 15.33 17.42 -18.38
N ILE A 48 14.79 16.37 -19.03
CA ILE A 48 14.00 15.33 -18.34
C ILE A 48 14.84 14.58 -17.29
N ILE A 49 16.12 14.35 -17.55
CA ILE A 49 17.02 13.69 -16.60
C ILE A 49 17.27 14.57 -15.38
N ASP A 50 17.53 15.85 -15.60
CA ASP A 50 17.74 16.83 -14.53
C ASP A 50 16.46 16.98 -13.67
N ASP A 51 15.32 17.19 -14.33
CA ASP A 51 14.01 17.32 -13.67
C ASP A 51 13.62 16.04 -12.90
N ALA A 52 14.06 14.86 -13.35
CA ALA A 52 13.76 13.61 -12.68
C ALA A 52 14.46 13.47 -11.32
N GLY A 53 15.56 14.20 -11.07
CA GLY A 53 16.19 14.28 -9.76
C GLY A 53 16.53 12.91 -9.15
N GLY A 54 17.04 11.98 -9.97
CA GLY A 54 17.39 10.61 -9.54
C GLY A 54 16.24 9.61 -9.49
N ARG A 55 15.01 10.00 -9.85
CA ARG A 55 13.86 9.08 -9.99
C ARG A 55 13.96 8.27 -11.28
N PRO A 56 13.35 7.07 -11.35
CA PRO A 56 13.23 6.33 -12.61
C PRO A 56 12.53 7.19 -13.66
N LEU A 57 13.18 7.43 -14.80
CA LEU A 57 12.65 8.30 -15.88
C LEU A 57 11.26 7.88 -16.34
N SER A 58 11.01 6.58 -16.44
CA SER A 58 9.69 6.06 -16.81
C SER A 58 8.59 6.46 -15.83
N LEU A 59 8.90 6.48 -14.53
CA LEU A 59 7.96 6.89 -13.49
C LEU A 59 7.74 8.41 -13.51
N TYR A 60 8.83 9.17 -13.65
CA TYR A 60 8.78 10.63 -13.77
C TYR A 60 7.92 11.05 -14.97
N ILE A 61 8.22 10.54 -16.17
CA ILE A 61 7.48 10.85 -17.39
C ILE A 61 6.02 10.42 -17.25
N HIS A 62 5.74 9.21 -16.75
CA HIS A 62 4.37 8.76 -16.56
C HIS A 62 3.60 9.68 -15.60
N HIS A 63 4.19 10.06 -14.47
CA HIS A 63 3.54 10.94 -13.51
C HIS A 63 3.30 12.33 -14.09
N GLN A 64 4.29 12.88 -14.78
CA GLN A 64 4.18 14.20 -15.40
C GLN A 64 3.11 14.20 -16.51
N THR A 65 3.04 13.17 -17.33
CA THR A 65 2.07 13.05 -18.42
C THR A 65 0.63 12.84 -17.91
N ILE A 66 0.43 12.01 -16.88
CA ILE A 66 -0.92 11.69 -16.39
C ILE A 66 -1.45 12.72 -15.40
N TYR A 67 -0.60 13.22 -14.50
CA TYR A 67 -1.01 14.09 -13.40
C TYR A 67 -0.60 15.56 -13.58
N GLY A 68 0.19 15.90 -14.61
CA GLY A 68 0.70 17.25 -14.86
C GLY A 68 1.73 17.75 -13.83
N LYS A 69 2.03 16.95 -12.80
CA LYS A 69 2.98 17.26 -11.74
C LYS A 69 3.60 15.99 -11.20
N VAL A 70 4.86 16.07 -10.80
CA VAL A 70 5.51 15.02 -10.00
C VAL A 70 5.63 15.51 -8.56
N VAL A 71 4.80 14.96 -7.68
CA VAL A 71 4.86 15.23 -6.23
C VAL A 71 6.18 14.69 -5.70
N GLU A 72 6.90 15.52 -4.94
CA GLU A 72 8.16 15.09 -4.35
C GLU A 72 7.96 13.94 -3.35
N PRO A 73 8.87 12.96 -3.33
CA PRO A 73 8.82 11.90 -2.35
C PRO A 73 8.97 12.50 -0.95
N ILE A 74 8.18 11.94 -0.02
CA ILE A 74 8.34 12.20 1.40
C ILE A 74 9.74 11.71 1.79
N PRO A 75 10.57 12.52 2.49
CA PRO A 75 11.88 12.11 2.96
C PRO A 75 11.74 10.85 3.78
N LYS A 76 12.74 9.97 3.70
CA LYS A 76 12.71 8.71 4.45
C LYS A 76 12.45 8.93 5.94
N GLU A 77 13.08 9.94 6.53
CA GLU A 77 12.91 10.29 7.94
C GLU A 77 11.46 10.68 8.29
N LEU A 78 10.83 11.52 7.47
CA LEU A 78 9.42 11.89 7.66
C LEU A 78 8.48 10.71 7.41
N ALA A 79 8.80 9.85 6.43
CA ALA A 79 8.03 8.64 6.16
C ALA A 79 8.11 7.63 7.33
N ASP A 80 9.30 7.46 7.91
CA ASP A 80 9.53 6.60 9.08
C ASP A 80 8.81 7.17 10.31
N ALA A 81 8.90 8.48 10.56
CA ALA A 81 8.17 9.13 11.66
C ALA A 81 6.64 9.00 11.51
N LEU A 82 6.09 9.15 10.31
CA LEU A 82 4.66 8.94 10.03
C LEU A 82 4.24 7.49 10.26
N LYS A 83 5.09 6.53 9.89
CA LYS A 83 4.85 5.10 10.12
C LYS A 83 4.80 4.80 11.62
N ASP A 84 5.74 5.34 12.39
CA ASP A 84 5.77 5.18 13.84
C ASP A 84 4.53 5.80 14.49
N CYS A 85 4.14 7.02 14.06
CA CYS A 85 2.92 7.68 14.52
C CYS A 85 1.67 6.80 14.28
N SER A 86 1.57 6.19 13.10
CA SER A 86 0.47 5.29 12.74
C SER A 86 0.45 4.03 13.61
N GLY A 87 1.61 3.41 13.83
CA GLY A 87 1.76 2.24 14.70
C GLY A 87 1.31 2.54 16.14
N MET A 88 1.76 3.67 16.69
CA MET A 88 1.39 4.09 18.04
C MET A 88 -0.10 4.43 18.16
N SER A 89 -0.66 5.11 17.16
CA SER A 89 -2.09 5.42 17.13
C SER A 89 -2.95 4.16 17.10
N ASN A 90 -2.52 3.13 16.36
CA ASN A 90 -3.19 1.84 16.34
C ASN A 90 -3.11 1.12 17.70
N ASN A 91 -1.96 1.18 18.38
CA ASN A 91 -1.83 0.64 19.74
C ASN A 91 -2.78 1.34 20.71
N LEU A 92 -2.86 2.68 20.66
CA LEU A 92 -3.76 3.48 21.47
C LEU A 92 -5.24 3.10 21.22
N ASN A 93 -5.61 2.93 19.95
CA ASN A 93 -6.95 2.50 19.57
C ASN A 93 -7.30 1.12 20.13
N GLN A 94 -6.38 0.15 20.05
CA GLN A 94 -6.57 -1.19 20.63
C GLN A 94 -6.72 -1.17 22.15
N LEU A 95 -5.92 -0.36 22.86
CA LEU A 95 -6.03 -0.18 24.31
C LEU A 95 -7.39 0.43 24.68
N THR A 96 -7.82 1.46 23.95
CA THR A 96 -9.12 2.12 24.14
C THR A 96 -10.28 1.15 23.94
N MET A 97 -10.22 0.30 22.91
CA MET A 97 -11.22 -0.76 22.69
C MET A 97 -11.27 -1.75 23.85
N LYS A 98 -10.11 -2.22 24.35
CA LYS A 98 -10.03 -3.12 25.51
C LYS A 98 -10.59 -2.46 26.77
N PHE A 99 -10.31 -1.18 26.96
CA PHE A 99 -10.81 -0.38 28.07
C PHE A 99 -12.33 -0.25 28.03
N ASN A 100 -12.90 0.14 26.88
CA ASN A 100 -14.34 0.25 26.66
C ASN A 100 -15.06 -1.10 26.88
N ALA A 101 -14.47 -2.20 26.40
CA ALA A 101 -15.01 -3.54 26.62
C ALA A 101 -14.98 -3.96 28.11
N ALA A 102 -13.93 -3.57 28.85
CA ALA A 102 -13.82 -3.83 30.27
C ALA A 102 -14.77 -2.97 31.11
N PHE A 103 -15.06 -1.73 30.69
CA PHE A 103 -15.99 -0.82 31.38
C PHE A 103 -17.45 -1.28 31.33
N LYS A 104 -17.86 -1.95 30.25
CA LYS A 104 -19.25 -2.41 30.05
C LYS A 104 -19.65 -3.61 30.93
N ASP A 105 -18.72 -4.21 31.67
CA ASP A 105 -18.93 -5.43 32.44
C ASP A 105 -18.43 -5.21 33.88
N SER A 106 -19.35 -5.09 34.84
CA SER A 106 -19.09 -4.60 36.22
C SER A 106 -18.43 -5.63 37.16
N SER A 107 -17.51 -6.44 36.65
CA SER A 107 -16.81 -7.47 37.43
C SER A 107 -15.45 -6.99 37.96
N ASP A 108 -15.16 -7.23 39.25
CA ASP A 108 -13.96 -6.74 39.96
C ASP A 108 -12.62 -7.09 39.27
N ARG A 109 -12.53 -8.27 38.64
CA ARG A 109 -11.34 -8.70 37.88
C ARG A 109 -11.03 -7.79 36.68
N ARG A 110 -12.05 -7.16 36.07
CA ARG A 110 -11.86 -6.25 34.93
C ARG A 110 -11.52 -4.84 35.38
N VAL A 111 -11.97 -4.41 36.55
CA VAL A 111 -11.54 -3.16 37.19
C VAL A 111 -10.02 -3.18 37.46
N GLN A 112 -9.49 -4.30 37.98
CA GLN A 112 -8.04 -4.45 38.12
C GLN A 112 -7.30 -4.43 36.78
N LYS A 113 -7.90 -5.02 35.74
CA LYS A 113 -7.32 -5.01 34.39
C LYS A 113 -7.32 -3.61 33.77
N LEU A 114 -8.34 -2.78 34.06
CA LEU A 114 -8.38 -1.38 33.67
C LEU A 114 -7.24 -0.58 34.31
N ILE A 115 -7.02 -0.76 35.62
CA ILE A 115 -5.91 -0.12 36.35
C ILE A 115 -4.54 -0.49 35.76
N GLN A 116 -4.37 -1.73 35.31
CA GLN A 116 -3.12 -2.17 34.65
C GLN A 116 -2.92 -1.59 33.25
N LEU A 117 -4.00 -1.26 32.53
CA LEU A 117 -3.93 -0.72 31.17
C LEU A 117 -3.75 0.81 31.15
N THR A 118 -4.15 1.52 32.21
CA THR A 118 -4.05 2.98 32.30
C THR A 118 -2.63 3.53 32.07
N PRO A 119 -1.56 2.98 32.69
CA PRO A 119 -0.19 3.45 32.43
C PRO A 119 0.25 3.23 30.98
N GLN A 120 -0.20 2.15 30.34
CA GLN A 120 0.13 1.89 28.94
C GLN A 120 -0.56 2.90 28.01
N LEU A 121 -1.81 3.26 28.31
CA LEU A 121 -2.56 4.28 27.56
C LEU A 121 -1.87 5.65 27.66
N GLU A 122 -1.46 6.03 28.87
CA GLU A 122 -0.75 7.29 29.11
C GLU A 122 0.59 7.34 28.37
N TYR A 123 1.38 6.27 28.46
CA TYR A 123 2.66 6.16 27.75
C TYR A 123 2.50 6.27 26.23
N GLN A 124 1.54 5.55 25.63
CA GLN A 124 1.30 5.63 24.19
C GLN A 124 0.87 7.05 23.77
N SER A 125 0.03 7.70 24.59
CA SER A 125 -0.42 9.08 24.32
C SER A 125 0.74 10.07 24.33
N GLN A 126 1.63 9.97 25.32
CA GLN A 126 2.83 10.83 25.41
C GLN A 126 3.76 10.65 24.21
N MET A 127 4.02 9.40 23.83
CA MET A 127 4.91 9.08 22.73
C MET A 127 4.35 9.52 21.36
N ILE A 128 3.04 9.40 21.14
CA ILE A 128 2.39 9.99 19.95
C ILE A 128 2.64 11.49 19.91
N GLY A 129 2.51 12.17 21.05
CA GLY A 129 2.82 13.60 21.16
C GLY A 129 4.24 13.94 20.74
N GLN A 130 5.23 13.17 21.21
CA GLN A 130 6.64 13.36 20.82
C GLN A 130 6.88 13.15 19.33
N ILE A 131 6.28 12.12 18.74
CA ILE A 131 6.39 11.85 17.30
C ILE A 131 5.76 12.99 16.49
N LEU A 132 4.60 13.50 16.90
CA LEU A 132 3.96 14.63 16.23
C LEU A 132 4.80 15.91 16.29
N ILE A 133 5.45 16.19 17.43
CA ILE A 133 6.40 17.30 17.56
C ILE A 133 7.59 17.12 16.62
N HIS A 134 8.15 15.91 16.54
CA HIS A 134 9.25 15.59 15.63
C HIS A 134 8.85 15.77 14.16
N ILE A 135 7.67 15.26 13.77
CA ILE A 135 7.11 15.47 12.42
C ILE A 135 6.95 16.95 12.11
N ALA A 136 6.41 17.75 13.04
CA ALA A 136 6.24 19.19 12.85
C ALA A 136 7.59 19.89 12.63
N SER A 137 8.64 19.47 13.35
CA SER A 137 10.01 19.96 13.16
C SER A 137 10.54 19.63 11.76
N LEU A 138 10.40 18.38 11.31
CA LEU A 138 10.81 17.95 9.97
C LEU A 138 10.07 18.70 8.86
N CYS A 139 8.79 19.01 9.06
CA CYS A 139 8.01 19.80 8.11
C CYS A 139 8.40 21.29 8.11
N SER A 140 8.87 21.84 9.23
CA SER A 140 9.26 23.25 9.34
C SER A 140 10.66 23.55 8.78
N GLN A 141 11.49 22.51 8.59
CA GLN A 141 12.83 22.60 8.00
C GLN A 141 12.81 22.54 6.46
N ARG A 142 11.62 22.54 5.84
CA ARG A 142 11.40 22.50 4.40
C ARG A 142 10.75 23.79 3.92
#